data_AF-A0A968W580-F1
#
_entry.id   AF-A0A968W580-F1
#
_cell.length_a   1.000
_cell.length_b   1.000
_cell.length_c   1.000
_cell.angle_alpha   90.00
_cell.angle_beta   90.00
_cell.angle_gamma   90.00
#
_symmetry.space_group_name_H-M   'P 1'
#
loop_
_entity.id
_entity.type
_entity.pdbx_description
1 polymer ?
#
loop_
_entity_poly.entity_id
_entity_poly.type
_entity_poly.pdbx_seq_one_letter_code
_entity_poly.pdbx_strand_id
1 'polypeptide(L)'
;MQVKSVVSTALILGVVALSPVVNTNSATASSSNRPYCTATSNQGYTWWTWTVDSVEKACFIAFTKILNSGQSVDKAQWGDYKVNGLNKGKLTCKQGSKNVTGTGSTVFENGLNMGKTLGWGSCTMKVTN
;
A
#
# COMPACT_ATOMS: atom_id res chain seq x y z
N MET A 1 4.02 63.62 33.14
CA MET A 1 5.32 62.95 33.35
C MET A 1 5.20 61.51 32.87
N GLN A 2 6.28 61.04 32.25
CA GLN A 2 6.44 59.71 31.64
C GLN A 2 6.11 58.57 32.62
N VAL A 3 5.59 57.45 32.11
CA VAL A 3 6.36 56.20 32.05
C VAL A 3 5.87 55.37 30.86
N LYS A 4 6.79 55.06 29.94
CA LYS A 4 6.62 54.01 28.95
C LYS A 4 6.58 52.66 29.67
N SER A 5 5.73 51.73 29.24
CA SER A 5 6.03 50.32 29.44
C SER A 5 5.50 49.52 28.25
N VAL A 6 6.42 49.20 27.35
CA VAL A 6 6.25 48.22 26.29
C VAL A 6 6.57 46.88 26.94
N VAL A 7 5.55 46.04 27.15
CA VAL A 7 5.75 44.66 27.58
C VAL A 7 5.43 43.76 26.40
N SER A 8 6.48 43.48 25.62
CA SER A 8 6.54 42.34 24.70
C SER A 8 7.04 41.13 25.48
N THR A 9 6.22 40.09 25.60
CA THR A 9 6.56 38.65 25.77
C THR A 9 5.27 37.93 26.20
N ALA A 10 4.92 36.74 25.77
CA ALA A 10 5.55 35.77 24.90
C ALA A 10 4.40 34.93 24.29
N LEU A 11 4.51 34.61 23.00
CA LEU A 11 3.63 33.64 22.36
C LEU A 11 3.87 32.28 23.06
N ILE A 12 2.88 31.80 23.81
CA ILE A 12 2.90 30.46 24.37
C ILE A 12 2.71 29.50 23.20
N LEU A 13 3.83 29.11 22.58
CA LEU A 13 3.93 27.91 21.76
C LEU A 13 3.66 26.74 22.70
N GLY A 14 2.39 26.33 22.77
CA GLY A 14 2.00 25.05 23.33
C GLY A 14 2.66 23.94 22.52
N VAL A 15 3.88 23.57 22.89
CA VAL A 15 4.50 22.32 22.49
C VAL A 15 3.68 21.24 23.17
N VAL A 16 2.69 20.71 22.45
CA VAL A 16 2.06 19.45 22.81
C VAL A 16 3.19 18.43 22.75
N ALA A 17 3.72 18.09 23.93
CA ALA A 17 4.59 16.95 24.10
C ALA A 17 3.75 15.69 23.82
N LEU A 18 3.55 15.39 22.53
CA LEU A 18 3.33 14.02 22.08
C LEU A 18 4.65 13.31 22.35
N SER A 19 4.80 12.84 23.59
CA SER A 19 5.84 11.91 23.98
C SER A 19 5.88 10.82 22.92
N PRO A 20 6.96 10.71 22.13
CA PRO A 20 7.07 9.55 21.30
C PRO A 20 7.55 8.48 22.28
N VAL A 21 6.62 7.63 22.73
CA VAL A 21 7.03 6.25 22.98
C VAL A 21 7.36 5.71 21.59
N VAL A 22 8.54 6.10 21.08
CA VAL A 22 9.22 5.35 20.05
C VAL A 22 9.53 4.05 20.77
N ASN A 23 8.59 3.12 20.73
CA ASN A 23 8.97 1.72 20.78
C ASN A 23 9.83 1.54 19.53
N THR A 24 11.11 1.86 19.66
CA THR A 24 12.18 1.29 18.85
C THR A 24 12.29 -0.18 19.19
N ASN A 25 11.20 -0.92 19.06
CA ASN A 25 11.29 -2.19 18.41
C ASN A 25 11.63 -1.82 16.96
N SER A 26 12.93 -1.64 16.72
CA SER A 26 13.56 -2.22 15.54
C SER A 26 13.14 -3.69 15.51
N ALA A 27 11.89 -3.92 15.10
CA ALA A 27 11.43 -5.17 14.61
C ALA A 27 12.27 -5.36 13.36
N THR A 28 13.37 -6.08 13.55
CA THR A 28 14.03 -6.86 12.52
C THR A 28 12.92 -7.34 11.60
N ALA A 29 12.76 -6.68 10.46
CA ALA A 29 11.82 -7.09 9.44
C ALA A 29 12.17 -8.54 9.16
N SER A 30 11.30 -9.46 9.60
CA SER A 30 11.48 -10.87 9.35
C SER A 30 11.66 -11.01 7.84
N SER A 31 12.88 -11.36 7.43
CA SER A 31 13.37 -11.36 6.04
C SER A 31 12.62 -12.33 5.13
N SER A 32 11.54 -12.93 5.61
CA SER A 32 10.70 -13.90 4.94
C SER A 32 9.48 -13.29 4.24
N ASN A 33 8.91 -12.16 4.71
CA ASN A 33 7.68 -11.59 4.17
C ASN A 33 7.83 -10.11 3.78
N ARG A 34 7.12 -9.68 2.73
CA ARG A 34 7.08 -8.29 2.27
C ARG A 34 5.64 -7.84 1.99
N PRO A 35 5.28 -6.59 2.32
CA PRO A 35 4.00 -6.00 1.96
C PRO A 35 3.75 -5.85 0.46
N TYR A 36 2.48 -5.88 0.07
CA TYR A 36 1.99 -5.55 -1.26
C TYR A 36 0.62 -4.86 -1.20
N CYS A 37 0.25 -4.18 -2.28
CA CYS A 37 -1.10 -3.69 -2.52
C CYS A 37 -1.44 -3.75 -4.00
N THR A 38 -2.65 -4.18 -4.32
CA THR A 38 -3.23 -4.19 -5.66
C THR A 38 -4.53 -3.42 -5.63
N ALA A 39 -4.75 -2.54 -6.60
CA ALA A 39 -5.92 -1.70 -6.65
C ALA A 39 -6.43 -1.55 -8.08
N THR A 40 -7.71 -1.27 -8.21
CA THR A 40 -8.34 -1.05 -9.50
C THR A 40 -9.47 -0.01 -9.41
N SER A 41 -9.73 0.67 -10.52
CA SER A 41 -10.87 1.55 -10.70
C SER A 41 -12.05 0.84 -11.36
N ASN A 42 -13.24 1.45 -11.29
CA ASN A 42 -14.44 0.99 -11.99
C ASN A 42 -14.32 1.05 -13.53
N GLN A 43 -13.39 1.85 -14.04
CA GLN A 43 -13.06 2.00 -15.46
C GLN A 43 -11.97 1.03 -15.93
N GLY A 44 -11.48 0.16 -15.04
CA GLY A 44 -10.53 -0.91 -15.35
C GLY A 44 -9.06 -0.55 -15.27
N TYR A 45 -8.73 0.69 -14.89
CA TYR A 45 -7.36 1.06 -14.60
C TYR A 45 -6.89 0.34 -13.34
N THR A 46 -5.79 -0.38 -13.45
CA THR A 46 -5.32 -1.30 -12.42
C THR A 46 -3.87 -0.99 -12.10
N TRP A 47 -3.53 -0.91 -10.80
CA TRP A 47 -2.17 -0.68 -10.35
C TRP A 47 -1.80 -1.56 -9.17
N TRP A 48 -0.65 -2.21 -9.27
CA TRP A 48 -0.16 -3.16 -8.29
C TRP A 48 1.24 -2.76 -7.84
N THR A 49 1.55 -2.95 -6.57
CA THR A 49 2.89 -2.70 -6.01
C THR A 49 3.20 -3.75 -4.95
N TRP A 50 4.47 -4.12 -4.88
CA TRP A 50 5.05 -5.11 -3.97
C TRP A 50 6.51 -4.71 -3.71
N THR A 51 7.21 -5.43 -2.84
CA THR A 51 8.58 -5.09 -2.42
C THR A 51 8.67 -3.70 -1.77
N VAL A 52 7.72 -3.40 -0.88
CA VAL A 52 7.68 -2.15 -0.12
C VAL A 52 7.84 -2.43 1.37
N ASP A 53 8.06 -1.38 2.15
CA ASP A 53 8.45 -1.52 3.57
C ASP A 53 7.25 -1.58 4.53
N SER A 54 6.05 -1.21 4.07
CA SER A 54 4.80 -1.30 4.83
C SER A 54 3.58 -1.42 3.91
N VAL A 55 2.47 -1.94 4.42
CA VAL A 55 1.20 -2.04 3.68
C VAL A 55 0.65 -0.65 3.36
N GLU A 56 0.77 0.31 4.28
CA GLU A 56 0.32 1.69 4.10
C GLU A 56 1.08 2.35 2.95
N LYS A 57 2.41 2.18 2.89
CA LYS A 57 3.23 2.67 1.78
C LYS A 57 2.83 2.00 0.47
N ALA A 58 2.57 0.68 0.48
CA ALA A 58 2.07 -0.06 -0.66
C ALA A 58 0.77 0.55 -1.22
N CYS A 59 -0.24 0.67 -0.37
CA CYS A 59 -1.54 1.16 -0.83
C CYS A 59 -1.53 2.65 -1.15
N PHE A 60 -0.73 3.46 -0.45
CA PHE A 60 -0.52 4.86 -0.82
C PHE A 60 -0.01 4.99 -2.25
N ILE A 61 1.01 4.20 -2.63
CA ILE A 61 1.55 4.18 -3.99
C ILE A 61 0.49 3.75 -5.00
N ALA A 62 -0.22 2.64 -4.72
CA ALA A 62 -1.22 2.11 -5.64
C ALA A 62 -2.40 3.07 -5.85
N PHE A 63 -2.92 3.65 -4.78
CA PHE A 63 -4.06 4.57 -4.84
C PHE A 63 -3.65 5.88 -5.51
N THR A 64 -2.48 6.43 -5.18
CA THR A 64 -1.96 7.64 -5.83
C THR A 64 -1.82 7.43 -7.34
N LYS A 65 -1.40 6.25 -7.80
CA LYS A 65 -1.33 5.95 -9.24
C LYS A 65 -2.69 5.95 -9.93
N ILE A 66 -3.72 5.42 -9.28
CA ILE A 66 -5.10 5.44 -9.81
C ILE A 66 -5.69 6.85 -9.76
N LEU A 67 -5.51 7.57 -8.66
CA LEU A 67 -6.03 8.94 -8.51
C LEU A 67 -5.37 9.89 -9.50
N ASN A 68 -4.06 9.77 -9.71
CA ASN A 68 -3.31 10.59 -10.69
C ASN A 68 -3.68 10.26 -12.15
N SER A 69 -4.32 9.12 -12.42
CA SER A 69 -4.90 8.84 -13.74
C SER A 69 -6.31 9.43 -13.91
N GLY A 70 -6.80 10.20 -12.93
CA GLY A 70 -8.11 10.85 -12.96
C GLY A 70 -9.27 9.92 -12.58
N GLN A 71 -8.98 8.79 -11.93
CA GLN A 71 -9.96 7.75 -11.62
C GLN A 71 -10.11 7.54 -10.12
N SER A 72 -11.27 7.05 -9.69
CA SER A 72 -11.48 6.62 -8.31
C SER A 72 -10.99 5.19 -8.08
N VAL A 73 -10.58 4.90 -6.86
CA VAL A 73 -10.32 3.51 -6.43
C VAL A 73 -11.65 2.84 -6.15
N ASP A 74 -11.93 1.73 -6.84
CA ASP A 74 -13.15 0.92 -6.67
C ASP A 74 -12.90 -0.27 -5.73
N LYS A 75 -11.80 -1.00 -5.97
CA LYS A 75 -11.42 -2.18 -5.18
C LYS A 75 -9.92 -2.19 -4.93
N ALA A 76 -9.56 -2.72 -3.77
CA ALA A 76 -8.17 -2.96 -3.40
C ALA A 76 -8.03 -4.27 -2.61
N GLN A 77 -6.85 -4.87 -2.70
CA GLN A 77 -6.42 -6.03 -1.93
C GLN A 77 -4.96 -5.83 -1.53
N TRP A 78 -4.63 -6.14 -0.28
CA TRP A 78 -3.29 -5.96 0.28
C TRP A 78 -2.98 -7.06 1.28
N GLY A 79 -1.72 -7.11 1.71
CA GLY A 79 -1.22 -8.06 2.69
C GLY A 79 0.27 -8.24 2.52
N ASP A 80 0.75 -9.41 2.94
CA ASP A 80 2.16 -9.79 2.82
C ASP A 80 2.32 -11.01 1.92
N TYR A 81 3.47 -11.12 1.25
CA TYR A 81 3.88 -12.30 0.49
C TYR A 81 5.24 -12.80 0.98
N LYS A 82 5.48 -14.11 0.86
CA LYS A 82 6.77 -14.74 1.17
C LYS A 82 7.80 -14.37 0.12
N VAL A 83 8.91 -13.71 0.48
CA VAL A 83 9.95 -13.26 -0.45
C VAL A 83 10.69 -14.45 -1.08
N ASN A 84 11.04 -15.45 -0.28
CA ASN A 84 11.81 -16.63 -0.69
C ASN A 84 10.99 -17.92 -0.60
N GLY A 85 9.68 -17.84 -0.83
CA GLY A 85 8.78 -18.98 -0.68
C GLY A 85 7.66 -19.00 -1.71
N LEU A 86 7.00 -20.16 -1.81
CA LEU A 86 5.82 -20.34 -2.63
C LEU A 86 4.65 -19.53 -2.02
N ASN A 87 4.08 -18.67 -2.85
CA ASN A 87 2.85 -17.93 -2.56
C ASN A 87 1.71 -18.48 -3.42
N LYS A 88 0.53 -18.59 -2.79
CA LYS A 88 -0.75 -18.80 -3.46
C LYS A 88 -1.49 -17.47 -3.42
N GLY A 89 -2.19 -17.13 -4.49
CA GLY A 89 -3.03 -15.95 -4.56
C GLY A 89 -4.29 -16.22 -5.37
N LYS A 90 -5.23 -15.29 -5.26
CA LYS A 90 -6.47 -15.27 -6.01
C LYS A 90 -6.57 -13.97 -6.81
N LEU A 91 -6.42 -14.08 -8.12
CA LEU A 91 -6.72 -13.01 -9.06
C LEU A 91 -8.23 -12.86 -9.15
N THR A 92 -8.74 -11.67 -8.88
CA THR A 92 -10.16 -11.33 -8.99
C THR A 92 -10.31 -10.15 -9.92
N CYS A 93 -11.00 -10.36 -11.04
CA CYS A 93 -11.28 -9.37 -12.06
C CYS A 93 -12.79 -9.20 -12.22
N LYS A 94 -13.21 -8.24 -13.05
CA LYS A 94 -14.64 -8.04 -13.36
C LYS A 94 -15.30 -9.30 -13.93
N GLN A 95 -14.56 -10.09 -14.72
CA GLN A 95 -15.05 -11.27 -15.42
C GLN A 95 -15.10 -12.54 -14.55
N GLY A 96 -14.37 -12.58 -13.44
CA GLY A 96 -14.27 -13.79 -12.62
C GLY A 96 -13.01 -13.84 -11.78
N SER A 97 -12.70 -15.03 -11.27
CA SER A 97 -11.51 -15.26 -10.44
C SER A 97 -10.72 -16.48 -10.87
N LYS A 98 -9.40 -16.44 -10.66
CA LYS A 98 -8.48 -17.56 -10.88
C LYS A 98 -7.45 -17.62 -9.75
N ASN A 99 -7.02 -18.84 -9.44
CA ASN A 99 -5.91 -19.07 -8.53
C ASN A 99 -4.59 -18.84 -9.27
N VAL A 100 -3.63 -18.25 -8.58
CA VAL A 100 -2.30 -17.92 -9.08
C VAL A 100 -1.27 -18.43 -8.10
N THR A 101 -0.17 -18.97 -8.59
CA THR A 101 0.96 -19.42 -7.77
C THR A 101 2.25 -18.80 -8.27
N GLY A 102 3.19 -18.54 -7.39
CA GLY A 102 4.53 -18.08 -7.75
C GLY A 102 5.45 -18.00 -6.54
N THR A 103 6.76 -18.03 -6.78
CA THR A 103 7.78 -17.89 -5.75
C THR A 103 8.15 -16.42 -5.60
N GLY A 104 8.17 -15.89 -4.37
CA GLY A 104 8.49 -14.48 -4.16
C GLY A 104 7.48 -13.56 -4.85
N SER A 105 7.99 -12.53 -5.53
CA SER A 105 7.19 -11.57 -6.29
C SER A 105 6.60 -12.14 -7.59
N THR A 106 7.09 -13.29 -8.09
CA THR A 106 6.60 -13.86 -9.36
C THR A 106 5.12 -14.23 -9.31
N VAL A 107 4.53 -14.39 -8.12
CA VAL A 107 3.07 -14.55 -7.98
C VAL A 107 2.32 -13.35 -8.57
N PHE A 108 2.85 -12.13 -8.43
CA PHE A 108 2.27 -10.91 -9.00
C PHE A 108 2.41 -10.85 -10.51
N GLU A 109 3.59 -11.17 -11.04
CA GLU A 109 3.84 -11.25 -12.48
C GLU A 109 2.95 -12.29 -13.15
N ASN A 110 2.81 -13.48 -12.55
CA ASN A 110 1.92 -14.53 -13.02
C ASN A 110 0.46 -14.08 -13.02
N GLY A 111 0.01 -13.36 -11.98
CA GLY A 111 -1.34 -12.81 -11.92
C GLY A 111 -1.60 -11.77 -13.00
N LEU A 112 -0.65 -10.85 -13.24
CA LEU A 112 -0.72 -9.85 -14.31
C LEU A 112 -0.76 -10.51 -15.69
N ASN A 113 0.11 -11.49 -15.94
CA ASN A 113 0.17 -12.21 -17.21
C ASN A 113 -1.11 -13.02 -17.44
N MET A 114 -1.63 -13.70 -16.42
CA MET A 114 -2.91 -14.42 -16.51
C MET A 114 -4.07 -13.49 -16.86
N GLY A 115 -4.16 -12.32 -16.21
CA GLY A 115 -5.17 -11.30 -16.54
C GLY A 115 -5.08 -10.85 -17.99
N LYS A 116 -3.86 -10.57 -18.48
CA LYS A 116 -3.61 -10.19 -19.89
C LYS A 116 -4.00 -11.29 -20.88
N THR A 117 -3.56 -12.53 -20.64
CA THR A 117 -3.87 -13.67 -21.53
C THR A 117 -5.36 -13.96 -21.62
N LEU A 118 -6.10 -13.74 -20.53
CA LEU A 118 -7.55 -13.91 -20.51
C LEU A 118 -8.33 -12.71 -21.08
N GLY A 119 -7.66 -11.59 -21.39
CA GLY A 119 -8.33 -10.34 -21.74
C GLY A 119 -9.18 -9.77 -20.61
N TRP A 120 -8.81 -10.06 -19.35
CA TRP A 120 -9.55 -9.64 -18.18
C TRP A 120 -9.12 -8.25 -17.70
N GLY A 121 -10.06 -7.52 -17.12
CA GLY A 121 -9.86 -6.13 -16.71
C GLY A 121 -10.38 -5.88 -15.30
N SER A 122 -10.01 -4.74 -14.76
CA SER A 122 -10.35 -4.34 -13.39
C SER A 122 -9.91 -5.38 -12.34
N CYS A 123 -8.63 -5.76 -12.37
CA CYS A 123 -8.13 -6.91 -11.63
C CYS A 123 -7.43 -6.51 -10.33
N THR A 124 -7.69 -7.23 -9.25
CA THR A 124 -6.93 -7.18 -8.00
C THR A 124 -6.44 -8.58 -7.65
N MET A 125 -5.40 -8.66 -6.82
CA MET A 125 -4.90 -9.94 -6.34
C MET A 125 -4.75 -9.94 -4.83
N LYS A 126 -5.27 -11.00 -4.20
CA LYS A 126 -5.03 -11.30 -2.79
C LYS A 126 -4.09 -12.50 -2.69
N VAL A 127 -2.97 -12.38 -2.01
CA VAL A 127 -2.16 -13.52 -1.57
C VAL A 127 -2.91 -14.21 -0.42
N THR A 128 -3.06 -15.53 -0.52
CA THR A 128 -3.91 -16.36 0.35
C THR A 128 -3.12 -17.53 0.96
N ASN A 129 -1.80 -17.43 0.95
CA ASN A 129 -0.88 -18.51 1.25
C ASN A 129 -1.15 -19.19 2.60
#